data_AF-A0A7Y5X4G2-F1
#
_entry.id   AF-A0A7Y5X4G2-F1
#
_cell.length_a   1.000
_cell.length_b   1.000
_cell.length_c   1.000
_cell.angle_alpha   90.00
_cell.angle_beta   90.00
_cell.angle_gamma   90.00
#
_symmetry.space_group_name_H-M   'P 1'
#
loop_
_entity.id
_entity.type
_entity.pdbx_description
1 polymer ?
#
loop_
_entity_poly.entity_id
_entity_poly.type
_entity_poly.pdbx_seq_one_letter_code
_entity_poly.pdbx_strand_id
1 'polypeptide(L)'
;MDWAALITWVLTAGGGFVLLTIWLKNGGMAQRESGRIRPAIILTHFALAATGLVLWIIYVASDSSTVAWIAFALLLVVAAIGFAMLGIWLAQRSKRDAAAAEQRFPVAIVGLHGLLAATTLVLVFLAAAGVGS
;
A
#
# COMPACT_ATOMS: atom_id res chain seq x y z
N MET A 1 -10.94 14.12 -10.32
CA MET A 1 -10.61 13.75 -8.91
C MET A 1 -9.10 13.50 -8.72
N ASP A 2 -8.29 14.01 -9.63
CA ASP A 2 -7.06 13.29 -10.01
C ASP A 2 -5.88 13.75 -9.16
N TRP A 3 -5.82 15.06 -8.92
CA TRP A 3 -4.91 15.67 -7.96
C TRP A 3 -5.18 15.23 -6.52
N ALA A 4 -6.46 15.09 -6.15
CA ALA A 4 -6.82 14.57 -4.83
C ALA A 4 -6.32 13.13 -4.66
N ALA A 5 -6.59 12.26 -5.64
CA ALA A 5 -6.07 10.89 -5.69
C ALA A 5 -4.53 10.86 -5.64
N LEU A 6 -3.85 11.75 -6.38
CA LEU A 6 -2.39 11.83 -6.41
C LEU A 6 -1.83 12.21 -5.03
N ILE A 7 -2.37 13.25 -4.41
CA ILE A 7 -1.93 13.72 -3.09
C ILE A 7 -2.15 12.61 -2.05
N THR A 8 -3.33 11.97 -2.03
CA THR A 8 -3.61 10.89 -1.08
C THR A 8 -2.73 9.67 -1.33
N TRP A 9 -2.42 9.34 -2.59
CA TRP A 9 -1.52 8.24 -2.92
C TRP A 9 -0.10 8.53 -2.45
N VAL A 10 0.42 9.76 -2.66
CA VAL A 10 1.74 10.16 -2.15
C VAL A 10 1.80 10.06 -0.62
N LEU A 11 0.76 10.51 0.10
CA LEU A 11 0.68 10.37 1.56
C LEU A 11 0.62 8.89 1.99
N THR A 12 -0.15 8.07 1.27
CA THR A 12 -0.23 6.62 1.49
C THR A 12 1.14 5.96 1.32
N ALA A 13 1.86 6.32 0.24
CA ALA A 13 3.19 5.82 -0.08
C ALA A 13 4.20 6.23 1.00
N GLY A 14 4.12 7.47 1.52
CA GLY A 14 4.91 7.93 2.66
C GLY A 14 4.70 7.06 3.90
N GLY A 15 3.44 6.77 4.26
CA GLY A 15 3.13 5.84 5.35
C GLY A 15 3.69 4.43 5.12
N GLY A 16 3.56 3.90 3.90
CA GLY A 16 4.11 2.60 3.52
C GLY A 16 5.64 2.56 3.59
N PHE A 17 6.32 3.64 3.19
CA PHE A 17 7.77 3.77 3.26
C PHE A 17 8.29 3.82 4.71
N VAL A 18 7.56 4.50 5.61
CA VAL A 18 7.87 4.49 7.05
C VAL A 18 7.78 3.06 7.60
N LEU A 19 6.70 2.33 7.28
CA LEU A 19 6.55 0.92 7.70
C LEU A 19 7.65 0.04 7.13
N LEU A 20 8.00 0.19 5.85
CA LEU A 20 9.11 -0.53 5.21
C LEU A 20 10.44 -0.25 5.93
N THR A 21 10.71 1.01 6.28
CA THR A 21 11.92 1.41 6.99
C THR A 21 12.00 0.76 8.37
N ILE A 22 10.89 0.76 9.12
CA ILE A 22 10.82 0.09 10.43
C ILE A 22 11.07 -1.41 10.26
N TRP A 23 10.43 -2.03 9.27
CA TRP A 23 10.58 -3.46 8.99
C TRP A 23 12.03 -3.83 8.67
N LEU A 24 12.71 -3.06 7.81
CA LEU A 24 14.12 -3.25 7.46
C LEU A 24 15.03 -3.11 8.69
N LYS A 25 14.83 -2.06 9.49
CA LYS A 25 15.60 -1.80 10.73
C LYS A 25 15.47 -2.92 11.76
N ASN A 26 14.37 -3.67 11.73
CA ASN A 26 14.10 -4.76 12.66
C ASN A 26 14.37 -6.15 12.05
N GLY A 27 15.19 -6.24 10.99
CA GLY A 27 15.66 -7.51 10.44
C GLY A 27 14.64 -8.22 9.53
N GLY A 28 13.67 -7.49 8.99
CA GLY A 28 12.61 -8.03 8.13
C GLY A 28 13.10 -8.94 6.99
N MET A 29 14.23 -8.59 6.36
CA MET A 29 14.82 -9.38 5.26
C MET A 29 15.30 -10.78 5.68
N ALA A 30 15.60 -10.97 6.97
CA ALA A 30 16.06 -12.25 7.50
C ALA A 30 14.89 -13.19 7.87
N GLN A 31 13.64 -12.72 7.83
CA GLN A 31 12.48 -13.50 8.24
C GLN A 31 12.19 -14.64 7.26
N ARG A 32 12.29 -15.87 7.76
CA ARG A 32 11.96 -17.10 7.02
C ARG A 32 10.92 -18.00 7.71
N GLU A 33 10.51 -17.62 8.91
CA GLU A 33 9.60 -18.41 9.74
C GLU A 33 8.15 -18.39 9.23
N SER A 34 7.46 -19.51 9.41
CA SER A 34 6.05 -19.65 9.04
C SER A 34 5.17 -18.70 9.84
N GLY A 35 4.15 -18.14 9.20
CA GLY A 35 3.23 -17.19 9.84
C GLY A 35 3.69 -15.74 9.82
N ARG A 36 4.95 -15.45 9.47
CA ARG A 36 5.49 -14.09 9.25
C ARG A 36 5.20 -13.56 7.86
N ILE A 37 5.15 -12.23 7.72
CA ILE A 37 5.05 -11.62 6.40
C ILE A 37 6.40 -11.82 5.69
N ARG A 38 6.36 -12.57 4.57
CA ARG A 38 7.55 -12.89 3.80
C ARG A 38 8.12 -11.62 3.15
N PRO A 39 9.45 -11.43 3.11
CA PRO A 39 10.10 -10.32 2.41
C PRO A 39 9.56 -10.06 1.01
N ALA A 40 9.40 -11.13 0.22
CA ALA A 40 8.87 -11.04 -1.14
C ALA A 40 7.49 -10.36 -1.20
N ILE A 41 6.59 -10.62 -0.23
CA ILE A 41 5.24 -10.05 -0.22
C ILE A 41 5.30 -8.53 0.01
N ILE A 42 6.08 -8.09 1.00
CA ILE A 42 6.23 -6.65 1.31
C ILE A 42 6.88 -5.91 0.15
N LEU A 43 7.95 -6.47 -0.42
CA LEU A 43 8.65 -5.86 -1.54
C LEU A 43 7.79 -5.83 -2.81
N THR A 44 7.04 -6.89 -3.10
CA THR A 44 6.08 -6.91 -4.21
C THR A 44 4.98 -5.88 -4.01
N HIS A 45 4.38 -5.78 -2.83
CA HIS A 45 3.38 -4.76 -2.53
C HIS A 45 3.94 -3.35 -2.75
N PHE A 46 5.11 -3.07 -2.19
CA PHE A 46 5.76 -1.76 -2.29
C PHE A 46 6.11 -1.41 -3.74
N ALA A 47 6.68 -2.35 -4.49
CA ALA A 47 7.02 -2.14 -5.90
C ALA A 47 5.77 -1.92 -6.77
N LEU A 48 4.72 -2.72 -6.60
CA LEU A 48 3.46 -2.53 -7.32
C LEU A 48 2.79 -1.19 -6.98
N ALA A 49 2.84 -0.77 -5.70
CA ALA A 49 2.30 0.52 -5.27
C ALA A 49 3.07 1.69 -5.90
N ALA A 50 4.40 1.61 -5.96
CA ALA A 50 5.24 2.61 -6.61
C ALA A 50 4.99 2.67 -8.13
N THR A 51 4.91 1.52 -8.79
CA THR A 51 4.56 1.43 -10.22
C THR A 51 3.19 2.04 -10.50
N GLY A 52 2.19 1.73 -9.68
CA GLY A 52 0.85 2.32 -9.80
C GLY A 52 0.87 3.85 -9.65
N LEU A 53 1.64 4.36 -8.68
CA LEU A 53 1.79 5.80 -8.49
C LEU A 53 2.44 6.47 -9.71
N VAL A 54 3.45 5.84 -10.32
CA VAL A 54 4.06 6.33 -11.57
C VAL A 54 3.05 6.35 -12.70
N LEU A 55 2.25 5.29 -12.87
CA LEU A 55 1.18 5.27 -13.88
C LEU A 55 0.13 6.36 -13.61
N TRP A 56 -0.20 6.62 -12.36
CA TRP A 56 -1.12 7.70 -12.01
C TRP A 56 -0.57 9.08 -12.34
N ILE A 57 0.72 9.33 -12.09
CA ILE A 57 1.41 10.56 -12.49
C ILE A 57 1.38 10.72 -14.02
N ILE A 58 1.63 9.64 -14.76
CA ILE A 58 1.53 9.63 -16.23
C ILE A 58 0.10 9.95 -16.66
N TYR A 59 -0.92 9.39 -16.01
CA TYR A 59 -2.32 9.72 -16.26
C TYR A 59 -2.58 11.21 -16.05
N VAL A 60 -2.20 11.78 -14.90
CA VAL A 60 -2.39 13.22 -14.62
C VAL A 60 -1.70 14.11 -15.67
N ALA A 61 -0.59 13.67 -16.25
CA ALA A 61 0.12 14.42 -17.30
C ALA A 61 -0.43 14.22 -18.73
N SER A 62 -1.06 13.08 -19.01
CA SER A 62 -1.48 12.68 -20.36
C SER A 62 -2.99 12.65 -20.58
N ASP A 63 -3.76 12.70 -19.50
CA ASP A 63 -5.22 12.53 -19.46
C ASP A 63 -5.71 11.23 -20.14
N SER A 64 -4.87 10.20 -20.16
CA SER A 64 -5.22 8.92 -20.80
C SER A 64 -6.11 8.06 -19.93
N SER A 65 -7.38 7.91 -20.32
CA SER A 65 -8.34 7.02 -19.64
C SER A 65 -7.86 5.58 -19.53
N THR A 66 -7.18 5.07 -20.57
CA THR A 66 -6.55 3.74 -20.56
C THR A 66 -5.54 3.60 -19.43
N VAL A 67 -4.66 4.61 -19.24
CA VAL A 67 -3.66 4.59 -18.17
C VAL A 67 -4.33 4.66 -16.79
N ALA A 68 -5.39 5.46 -16.62
CA ALA A 68 -6.15 5.53 -15.38
C ALA A 68 -6.73 4.16 -14.98
N TRP A 69 -7.36 3.45 -15.92
CA TRP A 69 -7.92 2.11 -15.66
C TRP A 69 -6.85 1.06 -15.36
N ILE A 70 -5.69 1.11 -16.04
CA ILE A 70 -4.56 0.22 -15.73
C ILE A 70 -4.04 0.49 -14.32
N ALA A 71 -3.84 1.76 -13.95
CA ALA A 71 -3.40 2.14 -12.62
C ALA A 71 -4.40 1.70 -11.54
N PHE A 72 -5.70 1.85 -11.79
CA PHE A 72 -6.75 1.37 -10.90
C PHE A 72 -6.73 -0.16 -10.72
N ALA A 73 -6.65 -0.92 -11.81
CA ALA A 73 -6.57 -2.38 -11.76
C ALA A 73 -5.34 -2.85 -10.98
N LEU A 74 -4.19 -2.20 -11.18
CA LEU A 74 -2.98 -2.45 -10.41
C LEU A 74 -3.17 -2.13 -8.92
N LEU A 75 -3.83 -1.01 -8.60
CA LEU A 75 -4.11 -0.60 -7.23
C LEU A 75 -5.04 -1.59 -6.51
N LEU A 76 -5.96 -2.26 -7.20
CA LEU A 76 -6.75 -3.36 -6.62
C LEU A 76 -5.86 -4.54 -6.18
N VAL A 77 -4.86 -4.90 -7.00
CA VAL A 77 -3.88 -5.94 -6.65
C VAL A 77 -3.05 -5.51 -5.44
N VAL A 78 -2.58 -4.27 -5.43
CA VAL A 78 -1.85 -3.67 -4.30
C VAL A 78 -2.68 -3.74 -3.01
N ALA A 79 -3.97 -3.36 -3.09
CA ALA A 79 -4.90 -3.38 -1.96
C ALA A 79 -5.14 -4.82 -1.45
N ALA A 80 -5.35 -5.79 -2.34
CA ALA A 80 -5.53 -7.19 -1.96
C ALA A 80 -4.31 -7.74 -1.19
N ILE A 81 -3.09 -7.44 -1.67
CA ILE A 81 -1.87 -7.82 -0.95
C ILE A 81 -1.77 -7.08 0.39
N GLY A 82 -2.11 -5.78 0.43
CA GLY A 82 -2.14 -4.97 1.65
C GLY A 82 -3.07 -5.55 2.72
N PHE A 83 -4.28 -5.97 2.34
CA PHE A 83 -5.24 -6.63 3.23
C PHE A 83 -4.74 -7.99 3.72
N ALA A 84 -4.10 -8.78 2.86
CA ALA A 84 -3.49 -10.04 3.27
C ALA A 84 -2.40 -9.81 4.33
N MET A 85 -1.53 -8.82 4.14
CA MET A 85 -0.52 -8.43 5.12
C MET A 85 -1.14 -7.94 6.44
N LEU A 86 -2.20 -7.12 6.39
CA LEU A 86 -2.93 -6.67 7.57
C LEU A 86 -3.53 -7.86 8.35
N GLY A 87 -4.11 -8.84 7.65
CA GLY A 87 -4.65 -10.06 8.25
C GLY A 87 -3.58 -10.87 8.98
N ILE A 88 -2.41 -11.07 8.34
CA ILE A 88 -1.26 -11.75 8.96
C ILE A 88 -0.79 -10.99 10.22
N TRP A 89 -0.65 -9.67 10.11
CA TRP A 89 -0.20 -8.82 11.21
C TRP A 89 -1.15 -8.85 12.42
N LEU A 90 -2.47 -8.79 12.19
CA LEU A 90 -3.49 -8.91 13.23
C LEU A 90 -3.48 -10.31 13.88
N ALA A 91 -3.36 -11.37 13.07
CA ALA A 91 -3.35 -12.75 13.55
C ALA A 91 -2.12 -13.08 14.42
N GLN A 92 -0.97 -12.46 14.18
CA GLN A 92 0.20 -12.59 15.04
C GLN A 92 0.05 -11.80 16.35
N ARG A 93 -0.55 -10.61 16.27
CA ARG A 93 -0.75 -9.73 17.44
C ARG A 93 -1.68 -10.37 18.46
N SER A 94 -2.70 -11.11 18.01
CA SER A 94 -3.58 -11.89 18.89
C SER A 94 -2.86 -13.07 19.55
N LYS A 95 -1.85 -13.64 18.89
CA LYS A 95 -1.00 -14.74 19.40
C LYS A 95 0.17 -14.28 20.28
N ARG A 96 0.35 -12.96 20.48
CA ARG A 96 1.45 -12.34 21.24
C ARG A 96 2.86 -12.76 20.78
N ASP A 97 3.03 -13.08 19.49
CA ASP A 97 4.36 -13.35 18.92
C ASP A 97 5.10 -12.03 18.68
N ALA A 98 5.94 -11.61 19.63
CA ALA A 98 6.64 -10.32 19.58
C ALA A 98 7.95 -10.33 18.75
N ALA A 99 8.34 -11.47 18.18
CA ALA A 99 9.63 -11.61 17.50
C ALA A 99 9.62 -11.09 16.05
N ALA A 100 8.44 -10.99 15.41
CA ALA A 100 8.32 -10.52 14.04
C ALA A 100 8.61 -9.01 13.89
N ALA A 101 9.33 -8.63 12.85
CA ALA A 101 9.67 -7.25 12.50
C ALA A 101 8.41 -6.41 12.28
N GLU A 102 7.38 -6.97 11.65
CA GLU A 102 6.08 -6.31 11.45
C GLU A 102 5.35 -6.01 12.77
N GLN A 103 5.67 -6.68 13.87
CA GLN A 103 5.08 -6.37 15.18
C GLN A 103 5.64 -5.10 15.80
N ARG A 104 6.72 -4.55 15.23
CA ARG A 104 7.26 -3.23 15.59
C ARG A 104 6.51 -2.08 14.92
N PHE A 105 5.53 -2.36 14.06
CA PHE A 105 4.73 -1.33 13.42
C PHE A 105 3.85 -0.59 14.44
N PRO A 106 3.94 0.77 14.49
CA PRO A 106 3.02 1.57 15.28
C PRO A 106 1.60 1.44 14.73
N VAL A 107 0.64 1.08 15.59
CA VAL A 107 -0.76 0.86 15.20
C VAL A 107 -1.35 2.09 14.49
N ALA A 108 -1.03 3.29 14.98
CA ALA A 108 -1.49 4.53 14.37
C ALA A 108 -1.03 4.69 12.92
N ILE A 109 0.21 4.31 12.60
CA ILE A 109 0.76 4.40 11.23
C ILE A 109 0.12 3.35 10.33
N VAL A 110 -0.07 2.12 10.82
CA VAL A 110 -0.78 1.07 10.07
C VAL A 110 -2.21 1.50 9.75
N GLY A 111 -2.93 2.03 10.75
CA GLY A 111 -4.29 2.53 10.58
C GLY A 111 -4.37 3.69 9.61
N LEU A 112 -3.47 4.68 9.74
CA LEU A 112 -3.41 5.83 8.84
C LEU A 112 -3.09 5.40 7.40
N HIS A 113 -2.09 4.55 7.22
CA HIS A 113 -1.73 4.01 5.91
C HIS A 113 -2.91 3.26 5.27
N GLY A 114 -3.57 2.38 6.02
CA GLY A 114 -4.74 1.63 5.53
C GLY A 114 -5.92 2.53 5.17
N LEU A 115 -6.22 3.54 5.99
CA LEU A 115 -7.28 4.51 5.70
C LEU A 115 -6.97 5.33 4.45
N LEU A 116 -5.76 5.86 4.33
CA LEU A 116 -5.33 6.61 3.16
C LEU A 116 -5.31 5.73 1.89
N ALA A 117 -4.94 4.46 2.02
CA ALA A 117 -4.99 3.50 0.90
C ALA A 117 -6.43 3.26 0.42
N ALA A 118 -7.38 3.06 1.34
CA ALA A 118 -8.79 2.90 0.99
C ALA A 118 -9.36 4.18 0.34
N THR A 119 -9.04 5.35 0.88
CA THR A 119 -9.42 6.64 0.28
C THR A 119 -8.82 6.80 -1.12
N THR A 120 -7.54 6.47 -1.28
CA THR A 120 -6.87 6.53 -2.59
C THR A 120 -7.56 5.62 -3.60
N LEU A 121 -7.93 4.40 -3.21
CA LEU A 121 -8.65 3.46 -4.08
C LEU A 121 -9.98 4.06 -4.58
N VAL A 122 -10.75 4.67 -3.69
CA VAL A 122 -12.02 5.32 -4.05
C VAL A 122 -11.80 6.51 -4.97
N LEU A 123 -10.83 7.38 -4.65
CA LEU A 123 -10.55 8.57 -5.46
C LEU A 123 -10.03 8.21 -6.86
N VAL A 124 -9.15 7.21 -6.96
CA VAL A 124 -8.64 6.69 -8.23
C VAL A 124 -9.78 6.10 -9.07
N PHE A 125 -10.70 5.36 -8.46
CA PHE A 125 -11.89 4.83 -9.15
C PHE A 125 -12.78 5.96 -9.68
N LEU A 126 -13.10 6.95 -8.82
CA LEU A 126 -13.94 8.08 -9.21
C LEU A 126 -13.31 8.88 -10.36
N ALA A 127 -11.99 9.13 -10.29
CA ALA A 127 -11.24 9.76 -11.37
C ALA A 127 -11.29 8.94 -12.67
N ALA A 128 -11.01 7.64 -12.63
CA ALA A 128 -11.06 6.76 -13.81
C ALA A 128 -12.48 6.67 -14.43
N ALA A 129 -13.52 6.85 -13.62
CA ALA A 129 -14.91 6.92 -14.05
C ALA A 129 -15.34 8.31 -14.60
N GLY A 130 -14.44 9.30 -14.63
CA GLY A 130 -14.70 10.65 -15.13
C GLY A 130 -15.44 11.54 -14.12
N VAL A 131 -15.40 11.23 -12.83
CA VAL A 131 -16.05 12.05 -11.80
C VAL A 131 -15.09 13.14 -11.33
N GLY A 132 -15.53 14.40 -11.45
CA GLY A 132 -14.81 15.57 -10.92
C GLY A 132 -13.43 15.82 -11.55
N SER A 133 -13.26 15.40 -12.80
CA SER A 133 -12.17 15.76 -13.72
C SER A 133 -12.45 17.10 -14.38
#